data_AF-A0A351GNS1-F1
#
_entry.id   AF-A0A351GNS1-F1
#
_cell.length_a   1.000
_cell.length_b   1.000
_cell.length_c   1.000
_cell.angle_alpha   90.00
_cell.angle_beta   90.00
_cell.angle_gamma   90.00
#
_symmetry.space_group_name_H-M   'P 1'
#
loop_
_entity.id
_entity.type
_entity.pdbx_description
1 polymer ?
#
loop_
_entity_poly.entity_id
_entity_poly.type
_entity_poly.pdbx_seq_one_letter_code
_entity_poly.pdbx_strand_id
1 'polypeptide(L)'
;MIVLTALVALLLSGDFSFTWAVSLFTAIGFFGMTFPMIVAHGRAFAPPHIAGRGVTLMNLFSISGVGFFQVLSGKMHAAQIASGITGAARYSDILLLMSGLIAISLLIYAFSKDNLD
;
A
#
# COMPACT_ATOMS: atom_id res chain seq x y z
N MET A 1 7.87 8.16 0.03
CA MET A 1 7.74 9.41 -0.76
C MET A 1 7.29 9.15 -2.19
N ILE A 2 8.07 8.42 -3.01
CA ILE A 2 7.77 8.21 -4.45
C ILE A 2 6.38 7.59 -4.69
N VAL A 3 6.03 6.55 -3.94
CA VAL A 3 4.72 5.89 -4.05
C VAL A 3 3.57 6.84 -3.70
N LEU A 4 3.73 7.67 -2.66
CA LEU A 4 2.73 8.64 -2.25
C LEU A 4 2.52 9.70 -3.34
N THR A 5 3.60 10.25 -3.89
CA THR A 5 3.50 11.24 -4.97
C THR A 5 2.85 10.68 -6.23
N ALA A 6 3.13 9.42 -6.58
CA ALA A 6 2.51 8.77 -7.73
C ALA A 6 1.00 8.53 -7.51
N LEU A 7 0.59 8.09 -6.31
CA LEU A 7 -0.82 7.91 -5.96
C LEU A 7 -1.59 9.24 -5.94
N VAL A 8 -1.00 10.30 -5.38
CA VAL A 8 -1.61 11.63 -5.37
C VAL A 8 -1.70 12.21 -6.79
N ALA A 9 -0.70 11.99 -7.64
CA ALA A 9 -0.77 12.38 -9.05
C ALA A 9 -1.94 11.68 -9.77
N LEU A 10 -2.10 10.36 -9.58
CA LEU A 10 -3.24 9.59 -10.10
C LEU A 10 -4.59 10.06 -9.54
N LEU A 11 -4.64 10.50 -8.28
CA LEU A 11 -5.86 10.99 -7.64
C LEU A 11 -6.30 12.35 -8.19
N LEU A 12 -5.36 13.26 -8.43
CA LEU A 12 -5.64 14.62 -8.89
C LEU A 12 -5.91 14.71 -10.40
N SER A 13 -5.56 13.68 -11.16
CA SER A 13 -5.63 13.71 -12.62
C SER A 13 -6.16 12.37 -13.15
N GLY A 14 -7.44 12.33 -13.54
CA GLY A 14 -8.07 11.14 -14.11
C GLY A 14 -7.77 10.90 -15.60
N ASP A 15 -7.26 11.93 -16.29
CA ASP A 15 -7.06 11.95 -17.74
C ASP A 15 -5.57 11.84 -18.13
N PHE A 16 -4.89 10.80 -17.64
CA PHE A 16 -3.53 10.53 -18.10
C PHE A 16 -3.51 9.83 -19.45
N SER A 17 -2.56 10.21 -20.30
CA SER A 17 -2.17 9.38 -21.44
C SER A 17 -1.69 8.01 -20.95
N PHE A 18 -1.95 6.97 -21.74
CA PHE A 18 -1.62 5.58 -21.43
C PHE A 18 -0.19 5.40 -20.90
N THR A 19 0.80 6.00 -21.55
CA THR A 19 2.21 5.91 -21.17
C THR A 19 2.48 6.47 -19.77
N TRP A 20 1.83 7.58 -19.41
CA TRP A 20 1.99 8.20 -18.10
C TRP A 20 1.36 7.37 -16.99
N ALA A 21 0.15 6.87 -17.23
CA ALA A 21 -0.54 5.99 -16.28
C ALA A 21 0.29 4.73 -16.00
N VAL A 22 0.79 4.06 -17.05
CA VAL A 22 1.65 2.88 -16.92
C VAL A 22 2.91 3.22 -16.12
N SER A 23 3.58 4.33 -16.42
CA SER A 23 4.80 4.74 -15.72
C SER A 23 4.56 4.98 -14.23
N LEU A 24 3.46 5.63 -13.88
CA LEU A 24 3.02 5.84 -12.48
C LEU A 24 2.75 4.50 -11.77
N PHE A 25 1.99 3.60 -12.39
CA PHE A 25 1.72 2.28 -11.82
C PHE A 25 2.99 1.43 -11.68
N THR A 26 3.91 1.49 -12.65
CA THR A 26 5.21 0.83 -12.55
C THR A 26 6.05 1.40 -11.40
N ALA A 27 6.06 2.72 -11.22
CA ALA A 27 6.75 3.32 -10.08
C ALA A 27 6.14 2.87 -8.74
N ILE A 28 4.80 2.83 -8.64
CA ILE A 28 4.12 2.32 -7.44
C ILE A 28 4.51 0.87 -7.15
N GLY A 29 4.48 0.01 -8.16
CA GLY A 29 4.87 -1.40 -8.02
C GLY A 29 6.34 -1.57 -7.64
N PHE A 30 7.25 -0.88 -8.32
CA PHE A 30 8.68 -1.00 -8.11
C PHE A 30 9.12 -0.49 -6.73
N PHE A 31 8.72 0.73 -6.37
CA PHE A 31 9.09 1.34 -5.09
C PHE A 31 8.24 0.86 -3.91
N GLY A 32 7.14 0.15 -4.17
CA GLY A 32 6.27 -0.45 -3.15
C GLY A 32 6.76 -1.82 -2.63
N MET A 33 7.79 -2.42 -3.22
CA MET A 33 8.31 -3.75 -2.83
C MET A 33 9.16 -3.72 -1.55
N THR A 34 8.60 -3.23 -0.44
CA THR A 34 9.30 -3.18 0.86
C THR A 34 9.06 -4.42 1.72
N PHE A 35 8.04 -5.22 1.40
CA PHE A 35 7.61 -6.35 2.21
C PHE A 35 8.72 -7.40 2.49
N PRO A 36 9.50 -7.88 1.49
CA PRO A 36 10.56 -8.84 1.76
C PRO A 36 11.61 -8.31 2.75
N MET A 37 11.90 -7.00 2.70
CA MET A 37 12.85 -6.36 3.60
C MET A 37 12.31 -6.30 5.04
N ILE A 38 11.01 -5.99 5.22
CA ILE A 38 10.35 -6.01 6.53
C ILE A 38 10.38 -7.41 7.13
N VAL A 39 10.09 -8.45 6.34
CA VAL A 39 10.13 -9.84 6.82
C VAL A 39 11.56 -10.26 7.17
N ALA A 40 12.55 -9.88 6.37
CA ALA A 40 13.96 -10.16 6.65
C ALA A 40 14.41 -9.50 7.97
N HIS A 41 14.05 -8.24 8.18
CA HIS A 41 14.36 -7.50 9.40
C HIS A 41 13.64 -8.10 10.62
N GLY A 42 12.34 -8.38 10.52
CA GLY A 42 11.58 -9.00 11.61
C GLY A 42 12.07 -10.40 11.98
N ARG A 43 12.50 -11.20 10.99
CA ARG A 43 13.12 -12.51 11.21
C ARG A 43 14.38 -12.40 12.08
N ALA A 44 15.16 -11.33 11.97
CA ALA A 44 16.39 -11.15 12.74
C ALA A 44 16.15 -11.06 14.26
N PHE A 45 14.94 -10.66 14.69
CA PHE A 45 14.56 -10.62 16.11
C PHE A 45 14.14 -11.99 16.67
N ALA A 46 13.92 -12.99 15.82
CA ALA A 46 13.47 -14.31 16.26
C ALA A 46 14.67 -15.26 16.50
N PRO A 47 14.76 -15.93 17.67
CA PRO A 47 15.75 -16.97 17.92
C PRO A 47 15.73 -18.08 16.84
N PRO A 48 16.87 -18.69 16.49
CA PRO A 48 16.98 -19.62 15.36
C PRO A 48 15.98 -20.79 15.39
N HIS A 49 15.63 -21.27 16.59
CA HIS A 49 14.74 -22.42 16.81
C HIS A 49 13.24 -22.08 16.66
N ILE A 50 12.85 -20.80 16.64
CA ILE A 50 11.47 -20.35 16.36
C ILE A 50 11.36 -19.41 15.16
N ALA A 51 12.47 -19.11 14.47
CA ALA A 51 12.49 -18.20 13.32
C ALA A 51 11.49 -18.59 12.22
N GLY A 52 11.34 -19.88 11.93
CA GLY A 52 10.33 -20.37 10.97
C GLY A 52 8.90 -20.08 11.41
N ARG A 53 8.58 -20.24 12.70
CA ARG A 53 7.25 -19.93 13.27
C ARG A 53 6.97 -18.43 13.22
N GLY A 54 7.98 -17.61 13.52
CA GLY A 54 7.89 -16.15 13.43
C GLY A 54 7.58 -15.67 12.02
N VAL A 55 8.31 -16.17 11.01
CA VAL A 55 8.09 -15.80 9.60
C VAL A 55 6.69 -16.22 9.11
N THR A 56 6.18 -17.37 9.53
CA THR A 56 4.79 -17.77 9.18
C THR A 56 3.76 -16.80 9.77
N LEU A 57 3.90 -16.39 11.04
CA LEU A 57 2.99 -15.41 11.64
C LEU A 57 3.06 -14.05 10.91
N MET A 58 4.26 -13.58 10.57
CA MET A 58 4.42 -12.34 9.79
C MET A 58 3.72 -12.42 8.43
N ASN A 59 3.83 -13.57 7.74
CA ASN A 59 3.12 -13.79 6.48
C ASN A 59 1.60 -13.83 6.66
N LEU A 60 1.11 -14.50 7.72
CA LEU A 60 -0.33 -14.54 8.02
C LEU A 60 -0.89 -13.13 8.25
N PHE A 61 -0.26 -12.32 9.09
CA PHE A 61 -0.70 -10.93 9.30
C PHE A 61 -0.69 -10.11 8.02
N SER A 62 0.31 -10.33 7.16
CA SER A 62 0.42 -9.63 5.88
C SER A 62 -0.70 -10.00 4.93
N ILE A 63 -0.97 -11.30 4.76
CA ILE A 63 -2.07 -11.80 3.92
C ILE A 63 -3.42 -11.35 4.49
N SER A 64 -3.62 -11.42 5.81
CA SER A 64 -4.85 -10.96 6.45
C SER A 64 -5.10 -9.47 6.26
N GLY A 65 -4.04 -8.64 6.35
CA GLY A 65 -4.14 -7.21 6.07
C GLY A 65 -4.53 -6.94 4.62
N VAL A 66 -3.87 -7.59 3.66
CA VAL A 66 -4.21 -7.47 2.24
C VAL A 66 -5.65 -7.91 1.98
N GLY A 67 -6.07 -9.06 2.53
CA GLY A 67 -7.43 -9.57 2.37
C GLY A 67 -8.49 -8.62 2.93
N PHE A 68 -8.24 -8.01 4.10
CA PHE A 68 -9.14 -7.02 4.68
C PHE A 68 -9.28 -5.79 3.78
N PHE A 69 -8.17 -5.20 3.33
CA PHE A 69 -8.21 -4.04 2.44
C PHE A 69 -8.77 -4.36 1.05
N GLN A 70 -8.63 -5.59 0.58
CA GLN A 70 -9.22 -6.04 -0.68
C GLN A 70 -10.75 -6.12 -0.59
N VAL A 71 -11.31 -6.64 0.50
CA VAL A 71 -12.77 -6.62 0.74
C VAL A 71 -13.27 -5.19 0.88
N LEU A 72 -12.57 -4.34 1.64
CA LEU A 72 -12.94 -2.95 1.84
C LEU A 72 -12.96 -2.16 0.53
N SER A 73 -11.87 -2.22 -0.24
CA SER A 73 -11.76 -1.54 -1.54
C SER A 73 -12.77 -2.07 -2.55
N GLY A 74 -13.07 -3.37 -2.55
CA GLY A 74 -14.13 -3.97 -3.36
C GLY A 74 -15.51 -3.39 -3.06
N LYS A 75 -15.84 -3.22 -1.77
CA LYS A 75 -17.10 -2.57 -1.34
C LYS A 75 -17.16 -1.10 -1.75
N MET A 76 -16.05 -0.37 -1.61
CA MET A 76 -15.97 1.03 -2.04
C MET A 76 -16.18 1.15 -3.55
N HIS A 77 -15.55 0.27 -4.34
CA HIS A 77 -15.74 0.22 -5.78
C HIS A 77 -17.19 -0.09 -6.17
N ALA A 78 -17.82 -1.06 -5.50
CA ALA A 78 -19.20 -1.42 -5.74
C ALA A 78 -20.17 -0.26 -5.41
N ALA A 79 -19.92 0.51 -4.34
CA ALA A 79 -20.70 1.69 -3.99
C ALA A 79 -20.60 2.80 -5.06
N GLN A 80 -19.40 3.00 -5.61
CA GLN A 80 -19.17 3.95 -6.71
C GLN A 80 -19.91 3.53 -7.99
N ILE A 81 -19.91 2.23 -8.31
CA ILE A 81 -20.70 1.68 -9.42
C ILE A 81 -22.21 1.90 -9.19
N ALA A 82 -22.70 1.58 -7.98
CA ALA A 82 -24.11 1.76 -7.64
C ALA A 82 -24.56 3.23 -7.71
N SER A 83 -23.65 4.17 -7.47
CA SER A 83 -23.88 5.61 -7.59
C SER A 83 -23.82 6.13 -9.04
N GLY A 84 -23.59 5.26 -10.02
CA GLY A 84 -23.55 5.62 -11.44
C GLY A 84 -22.24 6.27 -11.90
N ILE A 85 -21.19 6.27 -11.07
CA ILE A 85 -19.91 6.89 -11.41
C ILE A 85 -19.15 6.02 -12.42
N THR A 86 -18.63 6.66 -13.47
CA THR A 86 -17.97 6.00 -14.62
C THR A 86 -16.55 6.50 -14.83
N GLY A 87 -15.79 5.78 -15.66
CA GLY A 87 -14.41 6.13 -16.00
C GLY A 87 -13.44 6.11 -14.81
N ALA A 88 -12.42 6.98 -14.88
CA ALA A 88 -11.37 7.07 -13.88
C ALA A 88 -11.87 7.54 -12.50
N ALA A 89 -12.92 8.38 -12.47
CA ALA A 89 -13.49 8.93 -11.25
C ALA A 89 -13.95 7.84 -10.26
N ARG A 90 -14.34 6.66 -10.75
CA ARG A 90 -14.74 5.51 -9.92
C ARG A 90 -13.65 5.00 -8.97
N TYR A 91 -12.38 5.28 -9.28
CA TYR A 91 -11.23 4.81 -8.49
C TYR A 91 -10.75 5.86 -7.48
N SER A 92 -11.34 7.07 -7.44
CA SER A 92 -10.91 8.16 -6.57
C SER A 92 -10.84 7.75 -5.11
N ASP A 93 -11.87 7.07 -4.62
CA ASP A 93 -11.97 6.69 -3.20
C ASP A 93 -10.91 5.66 -2.81
N ILE A 94 -10.59 4.74 -3.72
CA ILE A 94 -9.55 3.72 -3.51
C ILE A 94 -8.17 4.39 -3.52
N LEU A 95 -7.92 5.27 -4.49
CA LEU A 95 -6.67 6.03 -4.57
C LEU A 95 -6.48 6.94 -3.35
N LEU A 96 -7.56 7.56 -2.86
CA LEU A 96 -7.55 8.37 -1.65
C LEU A 96 -7.26 7.53 -0.42
N LEU A 97 -7.91 6.37 -0.27
CA LEU A 97 -7.65 5.43 0.82
C LEU A 97 -6.17 5.01 0.84
N MET A 98 -5.65 4.58 -0.31
CA MET A 98 -4.25 4.14 -0.43
C MET A 98 -3.26 5.29 -0.15
N SER A 99 -3.52 6.47 -0.71
CA SER A 99 -2.70 7.67 -0.45
C SER A 99 -2.70 8.03 1.03
N GLY A 100 -3.87 8.00 1.67
CA GLY A 100 -4.03 8.26 3.10
C GLY A 100 -3.27 7.26 3.96
N LEU A 101 -3.35 5.96 3.68
CA LEU A 101 -2.63 4.92 4.42
C LEU A 101 -1.11 5.07 4.29
N ILE A 102 -0.61 5.37 3.09
CA ILE A 102 0.83 5.61 2.87
C ILE A 102 1.26 6.90 3.56
N ALA A 103 0.46 7.97 3.52
CA ALA A 103 0.74 9.21 4.22
C ALA A 103 0.79 9.01 5.74
N ILE A 104 -0.16 8.27 6.33
CA ILE A 104 -0.18 7.92 7.75
C ILE A 104 1.06 7.09 8.10
N SER A 105 1.36 6.04 7.33
CA SER A 105 2.55 5.21 7.56
C SER A 105 3.84 6.03 7.53
N LEU A 106 3.93 6.96 6.60
CA LEU A 106 5.07 7.85 6.44
C LEU A 106 5.17 8.88 7.57
N LEU A 107 4.05 9.42 8.05
CA LEU A 107 4.02 10.28 9.23
C LEU A 107 4.53 9.51 10.45
N ILE A 108 4.00 8.30 10.69
CA ILE A 108 4.46 7.44 11.79
C ILE A 108 5.96 7.19 11.67
N TYR A 109 6.46 6.88 10.47
CA TYR A 109 7.88 6.67 10.23
C TYR A 109 8.73 7.92 10.48
N ALA A 110 8.26 9.10 10.05
CA ALA A 110 8.98 10.36 10.25
C ALA A 110 9.11 10.76 11.73
N PHE A 111 8.18 10.31 12.58
CA PHE A 111 8.24 10.48 14.03
C PHE A 111 8.89 9.30 14.77
N SER A 112 9.20 8.21 14.07
CA SER A 112 9.93 7.08 14.64
C SER A 112 11.37 7.50 14.87
N LYS A 113 11.82 7.48 16.13
CA LYS A 113 13.24 7.71 16.45
C LYS A 113 14.06 6.50 16.02
N ASP A 114 15.14 6.77 15.31
CA ASP A 114 16.21 5.81 15.10
C ASP A 114 17.03 5.76 16.39
N ASN A 115 16.79 4.74 17.21
CA ASN A 115 17.57 4.54 18.42
C ASN A 115 18.90 3.88 17.99
N LEU A 116 19.87 4.72 17.61
CA LEU A 116 21.26 4.31 17.36
C LEU A 116 22.10 4.22 18.65
N ASP A 117 21.46 4.02 19.80
CA ASP A 117 22.13 3.82 21.09
C ASP A 117 22.21 2.32 21.45
#